data_AF-A0A8C9UVJ7-F1
#
_entry.id   AF-A0A8C9UVJ7-F1
#
_cell.length_a   1.000
_cell.length_b   1.000
_cell.length_c   1.000
_cell.angle_alpha   90.00
_cell.angle_beta   90.00
_cell.angle_gamma   90.00
#
_symmetry.space_group_name_H-M   'P 1'
#
loop_
_entity.id
_entity.type
_entity.pdbx_description
1 polymer ?
#
loop_
_entity_poly.entity_id
_entity_poly.type
_entity_poly.pdbx_seq_one_letter_code
_entity_poly.pdbx_strand_id
1 'polypeptide(L)' 'MRIEGCIIDFYDYVNFVLDDAEEIHSKTKSRKQLGFIMLKGDNITQLQSVSN' A
#
# COMPACT_ATOMS: atom_id res chain seq x y z
N MET A 1 10.65 0.46 -2.72
CA MET A 1 9.47 1.31 -2.43
C MET A 1 8.45 0.40 -1.78
N ARG A 2 7.71 0.89 -0.80
CA ARG A 2 6.61 0.17 -0.16
C ARG A 2 5.42 1.12 -0.07
N ILE A 3 4.23 0.57 -0.14
CA ILE A 3 3.01 1.31 0.16
C ILE A 3 2.47 0.72 1.46
N GLU A 4 2.27 1.58 2.45
CA GLU A 4 1.60 1.24 3.70
C GLU A 4 0.26 1.98 3.73
N GLY A 5 -0.77 1.35 4.26
CA GLY A 5 -2.11 1.93 4.31
C GLY A 5 -3.10 0.95 4.94
N CYS A 6 -4.29 1.44 5.26
CA CYS A 6 -5.37 0.61 5.79
C CYS A 6 -6.12 -0.02 4.63
N ILE A 7 -6.23 -1.36 4.59
CA ILE A 7 -7.04 -2.04 3.57
C ILE A 7 -8.52 -1.81 3.90
N ILE A 8 -9.24 -1.16 3.00
CA ILE A 8 -10.67 -0.92 3.13
C ILE A 8 -11.48 -1.98 2.38
N ASP A 9 -11.01 -2.39 1.21
CA ASP A 9 -11.70 -3.37 0.38
C ASP A 9 -10.73 -4.18 -0.50
N PHE A 10 -11.17 -5.35 -0.94
CA PHE A 10 -10.45 -6.21 -1.88
C PHE A 10 -11.36 -6.58 -3.06
N TYR A 11 -10.80 -6.56 -4.27
CA TYR A 11 -11.49 -6.95 -5.50
C TYR A 11 -10.87 -8.20 -6.10
N ASP A 12 -11.54 -8.75 -7.11
CA ASP A 12 -11.01 -9.83 -7.94
C ASP A 12 -9.59 -9.49 -8.43
N TYR A 13 -8.74 -10.52 -8.49
CA TYR A 13 -7.32 -10.41 -8.86
C TYR A 13 -6.43 -9.65 -7.86
N VAL A 14 -6.76 -9.69 -6.56
CA VAL A 14 -5.84 -9.20 -5.50
C VAL A 14 -5.59 -7.69 -5.61
N ASN A 15 -6.58 -6.96 -6.16
CA ASN A 15 -6.57 -5.50 -6.14
C ASN A 15 -7.07 -5.02 -4.78
N PHE A 16 -6.40 -4.01 -4.20
CA PHE A 16 -6.76 -3.47 -2.89
C PHE A 16 -7.10 -2.01 -2.97
N VAL A 17 -8.12 -1.61 -2.22
CA VAL A 17 -8.38 -0.21 -1.92
C VAL A 17 -7.75 0.11 -0.57
N LEU A 18 -6.85 1.09 -0.56
CA LEU A 18 -6.18 1.55 0.65
C LEU A 18 -6.66 2.95 1.02
N ASP A 19 -6.88 3.17 2.32
CA ASP A 19 -7.04 4.49 2.94
C ASP A 19 -5.79 4.89 3.71
N ASP A 20 -5.62 6.20 3.93
CA ASP A 20 -4.44 6.81 4.56
C ASP A 20 -3.11 6.29 4.00
N ALA A 21 -3.05 6.01 2.70
CA ALA A 21 -1.89 5.35 2.12
C ALA A 21 -0.67 6.29 2.09
N GLU A 22 0.50 5.74 2.41
CA GLU A 22 1.80 6.40 2.32
C GLU A 22 2.75 5.60 1.44
N GLU A 23 3.43 6.29 0.53
CA GLU A 23 4.58 5.77 -0.20
C GLU A 23 5.84 5.94 0.64
N ILE A 24 6.56 4.85 0.87
CA ILE A 24 7.78 4.83 1.67
C ILE A 24 8.97 4.40 0.80
N HIS A 25 9.94 5.30 0.67
CA HIS A 25 11.20 4.99 0.01
C HIS A 25 12.19 4.36 1.00
N SER A 26 12.50 3.08 0.80
CA SER A 26 13.31 2.31 1.75
C SER A 26 14.74 2.86 1.95
N LYS A 27 15.33 3.48 0.92
CA LYS A 27 16.69 4.02 0.94
C LYS A 27 16.78 5.39 1.62
N THR A 28 15.91 6.31 1.25
CA THR A 28 15.90 7.70 1.74
C THR A 28 15.07 7.87 3.01
N LYS A 29 14.27 6.87 3.37
CA LYS A 29 13.26 6.92 4.45
C LYS A 29 12.23 8.03 4.27
N SER A 30 12.14 8.63 3.08
CA SER A 30 11.13 9.63 2.76
C SER A 30 9.76 8.98 2.69
N ARG A 31 8.78 9.67 3.27
CA ARG A 31 7.36 9.31 3.24
C ARG A 31 6.61 10.33 2.41
N LYS A 32 5.69 9.86 1.57
CA LYS A 32 4.81 10.69 0.78
C LYS A 32 3.39 10.21 0.96
N GLN A 33 2.53 11.10 1.46
CA GLN A 33 1.11 10.84 1.60
C GLN A 33 0.46 10.73 0.21
N LEU A 34 -0.32 9.67 0.02
CA LEU A 34 -1.10 9.39 -1.18
C LEU A 34 -2.62 9.46 -0.89
N GLY A 35 -3.03 9.17 0.34
CA GLY A 35 -4.44 9.15 0.74
C GLY A 35 -5.16 7.92 0.21
N PHE A 36 -6.36 8.10 -0.36
CA PHE A 36 -7.21 7.02 -0.85
C PHE A 36 -6.78 6.54 -2.25
N ILE A 37 -6.30 5.30 -2.37
CA ILE A 37 -5.76 4.76 -3.63
C ILE A 37 -6.20 3.32 -3.88
N MET A 38 -6.14 2.89 -5.15
CA MET A 38 -6.27 1.50 -5.54
C MET A 38 -4.91 0.91 -5.96
N LEU A 39 -4.50 -0.15 -5.29
CA LEU A 39 -3.33 -0.95 -5.65
C LEU A 39 -3.73 -2.10 -6.57
N LYS A 40 -3.06 -2.18 -7.73
CA LYS A 40 -3.26 -3.29 -8.67
C LYS A 40 -2.49 -4.54 -8.23
N GLY A 41 -3.18 -5.68 -8.17
CA GLY A 41 -2.62 -6.96 -7.72
C GLY A 41 -1.38 -7.42 -8.50
N ASP A 42 -1.35 -7.16 -9.81
CA ASP A 42 -0.23 -7.52 -10.68
C ASP A 42 1.11 -6.85 -10.27
N ASN A 43 1.05 -5.75 -9.53
CA ASN A 43 2.21 -4.98 -9.07
C ASN A 43 2.60 -5.30 -7.61
N ILE A 44 1.94 -6.27 -6.97
CA ILE A 44 2.17 -6.61 -5.55
C ILE A 44 3.08 -7.82 -5.47
N THR A 45 4.32 -7.61 -5.03
CA THR A 45 5.27 -8.70 -4.80
C THR A 45 5.07 -9.38 -3.43
N GLN A 46 4.69 -8.61 -2.42
CA GLN A 46 4.54 -9.09 -1.04
C GLN A 46 3.51 -8.25 -0.29
N LEU A 47 2.64 -8.91 0.47
CA LEU A 47 1.80 -8.29 1.49
C LEU A 47 2.28 -8.72 2.88
N GLN A 48 2.35 -7.77 3.79
CA GLN A 48 2.76 -8.01 5.16
C GLN A 48 1.98 -7.08 6.09
N SER A 49 1.47 -7.62 7.20
CA SER A 49 0.92 -6.80 8.27
C SER A 49 2.05 -6.02 8.95
N VAL A 50 1.84 -4.72 9.14
CA VAL A 50 2.70 -3.93 10.01
C VAL A 50 2.35 -4.25 11.47
N SER A 51 3.31 -4.79 12.21
CA SER A 51 3.21 -4.93 13.66
C SER A 51 3.72 -3.65 14.28
N ASN A 52 2.88 -2.90 14.99
CA ASN A 52 3.30 -1.82 15.89
C ASN A 52 3.72 -2.41 17.24
#